data_AF-A0A7J8IRQ6-F1
#
_entry.id   AF-A0A7J8IRQ6-F1
#
_cell.length_a   1.000
_cell.length_b   1.000
_cell.length_c   1.000
_cell.angle_alpha   90.00
_cell.angle_beta   90.00
_cell.angle_gamma   90.00
#
_symmetry.space_group_name_H-M   'P 1'
#
loop_
_entity.id
_entity.type
_entity.pdbx_description
1 polymer ?
#
loop_
_entity_poly.entity_id
_entity_poly.type
_entity_poly.pdbx_seq_one_letter_code
_entity_poly.pdbx_strand_id
1 'polypeptide(L)'
;MQTLMGVRWGMELLTLPHGRQLRLDLLERFHTMSIMLAVDILGCTGSAEERAALLHKTIQLAAELRGTMGNMFSFAAVMGALDMAQIVRLEQTWITLRQRHTEGAILYEKKLKPFLKSLNEGKEGPPLSNTTFPHILPLITLLECDTAPAEGPEPWGSTEHGVEVVLAHLEAARTVAHHGGLYHTNAEVKLQGFQARPELLEVFSTEFQMRLLWGSQGASSSQARRYEKFDKVLTALSHKLEPAVRSSEL
;
A
#
# COMPACT_ATOMS: atom_id res chain seq x y z
N MET A 1 -12.14 26.13 -19.45
CA MET A 1 -10.88 25.35 -19.55
C MET A 1 -11.26 23.98 -20.09
N GLN A 2 -10.83 23.62 -21.31
CA GLN A 2 -11.11 22.29 -21.87
C GLN A 2 -10.45 21.24 -20.98
N THR A 3 -11.24 20.33 -20.40
CA THR A 3 -10.72 19.23 -19.59
C THR A 3 -10.06 18.22 -20.53
N LEU A 4 -8.72 18.20 -20.58
CA LEU A 4 -7.93 17.22 -21.34
C LEU A 4 -8.32 15.76 -21.01
N MET A 5 -8.88 15.51 -19.82
CA MET A 5 -9.33 14.19 -19.35
C MET A 5 -10.72 13.79 -19.85
N GLY A 6 -11.55 14.71 -20.34
CA GLY A 6 -12.96 14.45 -20.71
C GLY A 6 -13.92 14.20 -19.54
N VAL A 7 -13.40 14.09 -18.31
CA VAL A 7 -14.16 13.89 -17.05
C VAL A 7 -13.70 14.87 -15.98
N ARG A 8 -14.46 14.98 -14.88
CA ARG A 8 -14.16 15.93 -13.80
C ARG A 8 -13.09 15.43 -12.82
N TRP A 9 -13.07 14.13 -12.54
CA TRP A 9 -12.26 13.55 -11.46
C TRP A 9 -11.41 12.38 -11.95
N GLY A 10 -10.20 12.25 -11.39
CA GLY A 10 -9.36 11.07 -11.63
C GLY A 10 -10.06 9.76 -11.25
N MET A 11 -10.89 9.77 -10.20
CA MET A 11 -11.68 8.61 -9.78
C MET A 11 -12.64 8.11 -10.88
N GLU A 12 -13.21 9.03 -11.66
CA GLU A 12 -14.03 8.68 -12.82
C GLU A 12 -13.15 8.18 -13.97
N LEU A 13 -12.03 8.87 -14.24
CA LEU A 13 -11.08 8.53 -15.29
C LEU A 13 -10.56 7.09 -15.16
N LEU A 14 -10.28 6.63 -13.93
CA LEU A 14 -9.78 5.28 -13.65
C LEU A 14 -10.69 4.17 -14.17
N THR A 15 -11.98 4.43 -14.33
CA THR A 15 -12.96 3.43 -14.82
C THR A 15 -13.06 3.39 -16.35
N LEU A 16 -12.46 4.35 -17.05
CA LEU A 16 -12.56 4.49 -18.50
C LEU A 16 -11.34 3.87 -19.21
N PRO A 17 -11.47 3.42 -20.48
CA PRO A 17 -10.36 2.81 -21.22
C PRO A 17 -9.13 3.72 -21.31
N HIS A 18 -9.33 5.02 -21.59
CA HIS A 18 -8.24 6.00 -21.68
C HIS A 18 -7.65 6.42 -20.33
N GLY A 19 -8.19 5.91 -19.21
CA GLY A 19 -7.61 6.07 -17.88
C GLY A 19 -6.42 5.14 -17.58
N ARG A 20 -6.01 4.32 -18.55
CA ARG A 20 -4.93 3.32 -18.41
C ARG A 20 -3.64 3.88 -17.82
N GLN A 21 -3.15 5.02 -18.33
CA GLN A 21 -1.91 5.60 -17.81
C GLN A 21 -2.02 5.95 -16.32
N LEU A 22 -3.14 6.53 -15.90
CA LEU A 22 -3.36 6.86 -14.48
C LEU A 22 -3.42 5.59 -13.61
N ARG A 23 -4.01 4.49 -14.10
CA ARG A 23 -4.01 3.20 -13.39
C ARG A 23 -2.59 2.67 -13.20
N LEU A 24 -1.77 2.68 -14.26
CA LEU A 24 -0.37 2.26 -14.20
C LEU A 24 0.47 3.14 -13.26
N ASP A 25 0.27 4.45 -13.29
CA ASP A 25 0.97 5.39 -12.40
C ASP A 25 0.62 5.14 -10.92
N LEU A 26 -0.65 4.82 -10.63
CA LEU A 26 -1.09 4.49 -9.27
C LEU A 26 -0.57 3.12 -8.81
N LEU A 27 -0.49 2.13 -9.69
CA LEU A 27 0.15 0.83 -9.39
C LEU A 27 1.65 1.00 -9.09
N GLU A 28 2.35 1.82 -9.89
CA GLU A 28 3.76 2.17 -9.65
C GLU A 28 3.93 2.87 -8.29
N ARG A 29 3.08 3.87 -8.00
CA ARG A 29 3.08 4.58 -6.72
C ARG A 29 2.82 3.65 -5.54
N PHE A 30 1.85 2.74 -5.67
CA PHE A 30 1.48 1.81 -4.62
C PHE A 30 2.66 0.90 -4.23
N HIS A 31 3.20 0.17 -5.20
CA HIS A 31 4.27 -0.79 -4.94
C HIS A 31 5.59 -0.09 -4.55
N THR A 32 5.94 1.00 -5.20
CA THR A 32 7.14 1.79 -4.84
C THR A 32 7.06 2.29 -3.40
N MET A 33 5.89 2.77 -2.96
CA MET A 33 5.70 3.23 -1.58
C MET A 33 5.79 2.07 -0.58
N SER A 34 5.22 0.91 -0.88
CA SER A 34 5.36 -0.28 -0.03
C SER A 34 6.81 -0.74 0.10
N ILE A 35 7.56 -0.76 -1.01
CA ILE A 35 8.99 -1.08 -1.00
C ILE A 35 9.77 -0.05 -0.18
N MET A 36 9.50 1.25 -0.35
CA MET A 36 10.15 2.32 0.40
C MET A 36 9.97 2.14 1.92
N LEU A 37 8.77 1.80 2.38
CA LEU A 37 8.49 1.55 3.80
C LEU A 37 9.17 0.27 4.31
N ALA A 38 9.23 -0.79 3.50
CA ALA A 38 9.96 -2.00 3.86
C ALA A 38 11.48 -1.74 3.94
N VAL A 39 12.03 -0.92 3.04
CA VAL A 39 13.43 -0.47 3.09
C VAL A 39 13.71 0.33 4.37
N ASP A 40 12.79 1.18 4.81
CA ASP A 40 12.96 1.94 6.06
C ASP A 40 13.06 0.99 7.28
N ILE A 41 12.15 0.00 7.36
CA ILE A 41 12.18 -1.01 8.43
C ILE A 41 13.45 -1.87 8.38
N LEU A 42 13.83 -2.36 7.19
CA LEU A 42 15.01 -3.21 7.00
C LEU A 42 16.34 -2.42 7.04
N GLY A 43 16.26 -1.10 6.85
CA GLY A 43 17.38 -0.17 6.98
C GLY A 43 17.64 0.23 8.43
N CYS A 44 16.72 -0.06 9.35
CA CYS A 44 16.90 0.13 10.78
C CYS A 44 17.85 -0.95 11.36
N THR A 45 19.15 -0.79 11.07
CA THR A 45 20.24 -1.70 11.48
C THR A 45 20.73 -1.46 12.91
N GLY A 46 19.99 -0.68 13.69
CA GLY A 46 20.24 -0.54 15.12
C GLY A 46 19.80 -1.80 15.88
N SER A 47 19.16 -1.61 17.02
CA SER A 47 18.63 -2.72 17.82
C SER A 47 17.28 -3.25 17.30
N ALA A 48 16.92 -4.47 17.71
CA ALA A 48 15.56 -4.98 17.51
C ALA A 48 14.49 -4.11 18.20
N GLU A 49 14.86 -3.41 19.28
CA GLU A 49 13.98 -2.47 19.98
C GLU A 49 13.71 -1.20 19.16
N GLU A 50 14.74 -0.58 18.58
CA GLU A 50 14.58 0.57 17.68
C GLU A 50 13.76 0.20 16.44
N ARG A 51 14.02 -0.97 15.86
CA ARG A 51 13.25 -1.47 14.72
C ARG A 51 11.80 -1.78 15.09
N ALA A 52 11.54 -2.33 16.28
CA ALA A 52 10.18 -2.55 16.77
C ALA A 52 9.43 -1.23 17.02
N ALA A 53 10.12 -0.19 17.51
CA ALA A 53 9.55 1.15 17.65
C ALA A 53 9.22 1.78 16.27
N LEU A 54 10.08 1.59 15.26
CA LEU A 54 9.78 2.00 13.89
C LEU A 54 8.58 1.23 13.32
N LEU A 55 8.54 -0.09 13.49
CA LEU A 55 7.42 -0.94 13.08
C LEU A 55 6.10 -0.48 13.74
N HIS A 56 6.15 -0.12 15.03
CA HIS A 56 5.01 0.46 15.74
C HIS A 56 4.54 1.78 15.11
N LYS A 57 5.46 2.69 14.78
CA LYS A 57 5.12 3.94 14.07
C LYS A 57 4.51 3.69 12.70
N THR A 58 4.99 2.70 11.96
CA THR A 58 4.40 2.30 10.67
C THR A 58 2.96 1.79 10.85
N ILE A 59 2.68 1.04 11.91
CA ILE A 59 1.30 0.62 12.27
C ILE A 59 0.43 1.84 12.64
N GLN A 60 0.97 2.80 13.41
CA GLN A 60 0.26 4.04 13.74
C GLN A 60 -0.06 4.85 12.47
N LEU A 61 0.88 4.95 11.52
CA LEU A 61 0.65 5.58 10.23
C LEU A 61 -0.50 4.90 9.47
N ALA A 62 -0.54 3.57 9.43
CA ALA A 62 -1.67 2.85 8.83
C ALA A 62 -3.00 3.17 9.54
N ALA A 63 -2.99 3.26 10.87
CA ALA A 63 -4.18 3.61 11.65
C ALA A 63 -4.67 5.04 11.37
N GLU A 64 -3.77 6.01 11.28
CA GLU A 64 -4.08 7.41 10.92
C GLU A 64 -4.59 7.54 9.48
N LEU A 65 -3.96 6.83 8.53
CA LEU A 65 -4.41 6.80 7.13
C LEU A 65 -5.83 6.24 7.02
N ARG A 66 -6.14 5.18 7.79
CA ARG A 66 -7.45 4.56 7.81
C ARG A 66 -8.51 5.41 8.52
N GLY A 67 -8.24 5.80 9.76
CA GLY A 67 -9.22 6.43 10.65
C GLY A 67 -9.36 7.92 10.42
N THR A 68 -8.25 8.63 10.53
CA THR A 68 -8.21 10.10 10.47
C THR A 68 -8.32 10.61 9.05
N MET A 69 -7.49 10.08 8.15
CA MET A 69 -7.43 10.59 6.78
C MET A 69 -8.47 9.94 5.86
N GLY A 70 -8.92 8.72 6.13
CA GLY A 70 -9.81 7.99 5.23
C GLY A 70 -9.18 7.73 3.85
N ASN A 71 -7.85 7.55 3.81
CA ASN A 71 -7.07 7.30 2.61
C ASN A 71 -6.76 5.79 2.53
N MET A 72 -7.67 5.05 1.90
CA MET A 72 -7.57 3.59 1.80
C MET A 72 -6.44 3.13 0.88
N PHE A 73 -6.12 3.91 -0.16
CA PHE A 73 -5.02 3.60 -1.07
C PHE A 73 -3.67 3.55 -0.36
N SER A 74 -3.34 4.60 0.41
CA SER A 74 -2.07 4.64 1.13
C SER A 74 -2.08 3.73 2.35
N PHE A 75 -3.23 3.58 3.02
CA PHE A 75 -3.40 2.58 4.08
C PHE A 75 -3.04 1.17 3.58
N ALA A 76 -3.59 0.76 2.43
CA ALA A 76 -3.30 -0.55 1.84
C ALA A 76 -1.83 -0.70 1.46
N ALA A 77 -1.15 0.35 1.02
CA ALA A 77 0.28 0.30 0.70
C ALA A 77 1.15 0.13 1.95
N VAL A 78 0.82 0.81 3.06
CA VAL A 78 1.50 0.62 4.35
C VAL A 78 1.30 -0.82 4.84
N MET A 79 0.05 -1.30 4.80
CA MET A 79 -0.25 -2.68 5.18
C MET A 79 0.46 -3.70 4.29
N GLY A 80 0.55 -3.44 2.98
CA GLY A 80 1.29 -4.26 2.03
C GLY A 80 2.79 -4.35 2.36
N ALA A 81 3.39 -3.26 2.86
CA ALA A 81 4.77 -3.30 3.36
C ALA A 81 4.91 -4.18 4.61
N LEU A 82 3.97 -4.05 5.57
CA LEU A 82 3.96 -4.82 6.82
C LEU A 82 3.72 -6.33 6.60
N ASP A 83 3.09 -6.69 5.48
CA ASP A 83 2.77 -8.08 5.11
C ASP A 83 3.77 -8.70 4.13
N MET A 84 4.80 -7.96 3.70
CA MET A 84 5.90 -8.53 2.89
C MET A 84 6.57 -9.67 3.65
N ALA A 85 6.87 -10.78 2.96
CA ALA A 85 7.49 -11.96 3.55
C ALA A 85 8.79 -11.62 4.31
N GLN A 86 9.56 -10.67 3.78
CA GLN A 86 10.79 -10.13 4.35
C GLN A 86 10.59 -9.37 5.67
N ILE A 87 9.41 -8.78 5.89
CA ILE A 87 9.06 -8.07 7.12
C ILE A 87 8.39 -9.01 8.13
N VAL A 88 7.45 -9.85 7.68
CA VAL A 88 6.71 -10.80 8.53
C VAL A 88 7.66 -11.79 9.22
N ARG A 89 8.75 -12.19 8.55
CA ARG A 89 9.73 -13.13 9.12
C ARG A 89 10.63 -12.59 10.23
N LEU A 90 10.58 -11.28 10.52
CA LEU A 90 11.44 -10.65 11.53
C LEU A 90 10.93 -10.96 12.94
N GLU A 91 11.03 -12.23 13.34
CA GLU A 91 10.45 -12.78 14.56
C GLU A 91 10.88 -12.00 15.81
N GLN A 92 12.16 -11.64 15.94
CA GLN A 92 12.64 -10.89 17.10
C GLN A 92 11.99 -9.50 17.14
N THR A 93 11.91 -8.82 16.01
CA THR A 93 11.22 -7.52 15.90
C THR A 93 9.76 -7.62 16.30
N TRP A 94 9.02 -8.62 15.80
CA TRP A 94 7.61 -8.82 16.14
C TRP A 94 7.39 -9.26 17.59
N ILE A 95 8.31 -10.04 18.17
CA ILE A 95 8.30 -10.36 19.62
C ILE A 95 8.50 -9.08 20.43
N THR A 96 9.51 -8.27 20.10
CA THR A 96 9.78 -7.01 20.81
C THR A 96 8.63 -6.03 20.67
N LEU A 97 7.99 -5.91 19.50
CA LEU A 97 6.77 -5.12 19.31
C LEU A 97 5.66 -5.58 20.26
N ARG A 98 5.42 -6.89 20.37
CA ARG A 98 4.39 -7.45 21.27
C ARG A 98 4.69 -7.21 22.74
N GLN A 99 5.97 -7.13 23.12
CA GLN A 99 6.39 -6.90 24.51
C GLN A 99 6.38 -5.42 24.89
N ARG A 100 6.79 -4.52 23.98
CA ARG A 100 6.99 -3.08 24.25
C ARG A 100 5.83 -2.21 23.78
N HIS A 101 5.08 -2.65 22.76
CA HIS A 101 4.00 -1.91 22.11
C HIS A 101 2.77 -2.81 21.88
N THR A 102 2.33 -3.50 22.94
CA THR A 102 1.26 -4.50 22.91
C THR A 102 -0.01 -4.01 22.22
N GLU A 103 -0.45 -2.78 22.51
CA GLU A 103 -1.64 -2.19 21.89
C GLU A 103 -1.48 -2.00 20.38
N GLY A 104 -0.29 -1.60 19.92
CA GLY A 104 0.02 -1.49 18.49
C GLY A 104 -0.01 -2.85 17.78
N ALA A 105 0.55 -3.88 18.41
CA ALA A 105 0.50 -5.24 17.88
C ALA A 105 -0.95 -5.77 17.79
N ILE A 106 -1.76 -5.53 18.83
CA ILE A 106 -3.19 -5.90 18.84
C ILE A 106 -3.95 -5.12 17.76
N LEU A 107 -3.70 -3.82 17.62
CA LEU A 107 -4.32 -2.98 16.60
C LEU A 107 -4.05 -3.53 15.19
N TYR A 108 -2.79 -3.87 14.90
CA TYR A 108 -2.42 -4.46 13.61
C TYR A 108 -3.14 -5.79 13.35
N GLU A 109 -3.02 -6.75 14.26
CA GLU A 109 -3.53 -8.12 14.06
C GLU A 109 -5.05 -8.24 14.15
N LYS A 110 -5.69 -7.49 15.05
CA LYS A 110 -7.13 -7.65 15.36
C LYS A 110 -8.01 -6.62 14.68
N LYS A 111 -7.45 -5.51 14.16
CA LYS A 111 -8.24 -4.46 13.51
C LYS A 111 -7.78 -4.19 12.08
N LEU A 112 -6.50 -3.89 11.86
CA LEU A 112 -6.05 -3.42 10.54
C LEU A 112 -6.00 -4.55 9.51
N LYS A 113 -5.40 -5.70 9.85
CA LYS A 113 -5.35 -6.88 8.96
C LYS A 113 -6.75 -7.38 8.57
N PRO A 114 -7.68 -7.66 9.51
CA PRO A 114 -9.03 -8.10 9.14
C PRO A 114 -9.80 -7.06 8.32
N PHE A 115 -9.58 -5.78 8.59
CA PHE A 115 -10.20 -4.70 7.81
C PHE A 115 -9.71 -4.66 6.37
N LEU A 116 -8.39 -4.72 6.14
CA LEU A 116 -7.86 -4.77 4.76
C LEU A 116 -8.34 -6.02 4.03
N LYS A 117 -8.36 -7.17 4.71
CA LYS A 117 -8.92 -8.42 4.15
C LYS A 117 -10.37 -8.22 3.71
N SER A 118 -11.21 -7.62 4.56
CA SER A 118 -12.60 -7.30 4.23
C SER A 118 -12.71 -6.37 3.01
N LEU A 119 -11.86 -5.35 2.92
CA LEU A 119 -11.83 -4.46 1.75
C LEU A 119 -11.45 -5.20 0.46
N ASN A 120 -10.47 -6.10 0.51
CA ASN A 120 -10.05 -6.89 -0.65
C ASN A 120 -11.13 -7.90 -1.08
N GLU A 121 -11.95 -8.39 -0.15
CA GLU A 121 -13.10 -9.26 -0.42
C GLU A 121 -14.32 -8.50 -0.98
N GLY A 122 -14.22 -7.20 -1.27
CA GLY A 122 -15.32 -6.41 -1.84
C GLY A 122 -16.44 -6.11 -0.85
N LYS A 123 -16.21 -6.30 0.45
CA LYS A 123 -17.17 -5.96 1.51
C LYS A 123 -17.21 -4.45 1.76
N GLU A 124 -18.23 -4.00 2.49
CA GLU A 124 -18.42 -2.58 2.80
C GLU A 124 -17.15 -1.92 3.37
N GLY A 125 -16.79 -0.81 2.73
CA GLY A 125 -15.64 -0.01 3.11
C GLY A 125 -15.92 0.99 4.24
N PRO A 126 -14.99 1.91 4.51
CA PRO A 126 -15.25 2.99 5.48
C PRO A 126 -16.44 3.87 5.01
N PRO A 127 -17.10 4.58 5.94
CA PRO A 127 -18.17 5.51 5.59
C PRO A 127 -17.73 6.51 4.51
N LEU A 128 -18.56 6.71 3.49
CA LEU A 128 -18.28 7.65 2.39
C LEU A 128 -18.01 9.07 2.91
N SER A 129 -18.68 9.48 3.99
CA SER A 129 -18.50 10.78 4.64
C SER A 129 -17.09 11.01 5.21
N ASN A 130 -16.33 9.95 5.50
CA ASN A 130 -14.98 10.05 6.04
C ASN A 130 -13.89 9.70 5.00
N THR A 131 -14.27 9.23 3.81
CA THR A 131 -13.33 8.72 2.80
C THR A 131 -12.78 9.87 1.96
N THR A 132 -11.46 9.99 1.87
CA THR A 132 -10.77 10.94 0.98
C THR A 132 -10.16 10.26 -0.23
N PHE A 133 -9.77 9.00 -0.09
CA PHE A 133 -9.26 8.19 -1.18
C PHE A 133 -9.79 6.76 -1.04
N PRO A 134 -10.62 6.27 -1.98
CA PRO A 134 -11.25 4.95 -1.88
C PRO A 134 -10.27 3.78 -2.10
N HIS A 135 -10.70 2.57 -1.76
CA HIS A 135 -9.91 1.35 -1.99
C HIS A 135 -9.99 0.92 -3.46
N ILE A 136 -9.16 1.53 -4.31
CA ILE A 136 -9.18 1.32 -5.76
C ILE A 136 -8.23 0.24 -6.26
N LEU A 137 -7.28 -0.20 -5.41
CA LEU A 137 -6.21 -1.10 -5.84
C LEU A 137 -6.76 -2.36 -6.52
N PRO A 138 -7.79 -3.04 -5.97
CA PRO A 138 -8.36 -4.19 -6.63
C PRO A 138 -8.81 -3.82 -8.06
N LEU A 139 -9.67 -2.81 -8.21
CA LEU A 139 -10.19 -2.38 -9.50
C LEU A 139 -9.08 -2.11 -10.53
N ILE A 140 -8.06 -1.33 -10.17
CA ILE A 140 -7.04 -0.93 -11.15
C ILE A 140 -6.13 -2.10 -11.52
N THR A 141 -5.89 -3.05 -10.61
CA THR A 141 -5.20 -4.30 -10.93
C THR A 141 -6.03 -5.16 -11.89
N LEU A 142 -7.34 -5.30 -11.62
CA LEU A 142 -8.25 -6.07 -12.47
C LEU A 142 -8.28 -5.55 -13.92
N LEU A 143 -8.32 -4.22 -14.09
CA LEU A 143 -8.42 -3.58 -15.40
C LEU A 143 -7.09 -3.56 -16.19
N GLU A 144 -5.95 -3.79 -15.53
CA GLU A 144 -4.62 -3.80 -16.16
C GLU A 144 -4.03 -5.21 -16.30
N CYS A 145 -4.75 -6.26 -15.87
CA CYS A 145 -4.40 -7.65 -16.16
C CYS A 145 -4.59 -7.96 -17.66
N ASP A 146 -3.59 -7.66 -18.48
CA ASP A 146 -3.57 -8.01 -19.92
C ASP A 146 -3.21 -9.49 -20.17
N THR A 147 -2.72 -10.22 -19.16
CA THR A 147 -2.34 -11.65 -19.24
C THR A 147 -2.65 -12.36 -17.92
N ALA A 148 -2.90 -13.67 -17.97
CA ALA A 148 -2.97 -14.51 -16.77
C ALA A 148 -1.75 -14.22 -15.85
N PRO A 149 -1.94 -14.07 -14.54
CA PRO A 149 -0.95 -13.52 -13.63
C PRO A 149 0.36 -14.32 -13.66
N ALA A 150 1.48 -13.61 -13.78
CA ALA A 150 2.78 -14.14 -13.39
C ALA A 150 2.81 -14.26 -11.87
N GLU A 151 3.16 -15.45 -11.38
CA GLU A 151 3.21 -15.88 -9.98
C GLU A 151 3.22 -14.75 -8.92
N GLY A 152 2.05 -14.55 -8.32
CA GLY A 152 1.81 -13.75 -7.12
C GLY A 152 0.38 -14.05 -6.65
N PRO A 153 0.06 -14.00 -5.35
CA PRO A 153 -1.32 -14.20 -4.90
C PRO A 153 -2.17 -13.06 -5.45
N GLU A 154 -2.96 -13.33 -6.49
CA GLU A 154 -3.98 -12.37 -6.93
C GLU A 154 -4.91 -12.06 -5.75
N PRO A 155 -5.40 -10.81 -5.62
CA PRO A 155 -6.40 -10.47 -4.60
C PRO A 155 -7.66 -11.35 -4.66
N TRP A 156 -7.91 -11.98 -5.83
CA TRP A 156 -9.06 -12.82 -6.18
C TRP A 156 -8.71 -14.30 -6.39
N GLY A 157 -7.42 -14.64 -6.48
CA GLY A 157 -6.99 -15.93 -7.05
C GLY A 157 -7.09 -17.13 -6.11
N SER A 158 -7.44 -16.92 -4.82
CA SER A 158 -7.37 -17.97 -3.80
C SER A 158 -8.71 -18.31 -3.14
N THR A 159 -9.85 -17.90 -3.68
CA THR A 159 -11.16 -18.10 -3.03
C THR A 159 -12.22 -18.68 -3.97
N GLU A 160 -13.03 -19.60 -3.44
CA GLU A 160 -14.21 -20.19 -4.10
C GLU A 160 -15.24 -19.14 -4.58
N HIS A 161 -15.09 -17.87 -4.17
CA HIS A 161 -15.98 -16.74 -4.45
C HIS A 161 -15.35 -15.68 -5.40
N GLY A 162 -14.34 -16.05 -6.19
CA GLY A 162 -13.58 -15.10 -7.02
C GLY A 162 -14.42 -14.23 -7.95
N VAL A 163 -15.46 -14.79 -8.60
CA VAL A 163 -16.35 -14.04 -9.49
C VAL A 163 -17.22 -13.03 -8.73
N GLU A 164 -17.74 -13.40 -7.56
CA GLU A 164 -18.55 -12.51 -6.72
C GLU A 164 -17.73 -11.31 -6.23
N VAL A 165 -16.49 -11.55 -5.82
CA VAL A 165 -15.56 -10.49 -5.40
C VAL A 165 -15.25 -9.55 -6.57
N VAL A 166 -14.98 -10.10 -7.77
CA VAL A 166 -14.75 -9.29 -8.98
C VAL A 166 -15.97 -8.42 -9.28
N LEU A 167 -17.18 -8.98 -9.26
CA LEU A 167 -18.41 -8.22 -9.48
C LEU A 167 -18.59 -7.11 -8.43
N ALA A 168 -18.37 -7.41 -7.15
CA ALA A 168 -18.46 -6.43 -6.07
C ALA A 168 -17.53 -5.24 -6.29
N HIS A 169 -16.28 -5.47 -6.73
CA HIS A 169 -15.34 -4.38 -7.03
C HIS A 169 -15.74 -3.57 -8.26
N LEU A 170 -16.29 -4.21 -9.30
CA LEU A 170 -16.80 -3.50 -10.49
C LEU A 170 -18.04 -2.66 -10.17
N GLU A 171 -18.94 -3.17 -9.32
CA GLU A 171 -20.10 -2.41 -8.83
C GLU A 171 -19.67 -1.23 -7.95
N ALA A 172 -18.75 -1.46 -7.02
CA ALA A 172 -18.17 -0.42 -6.18
C ALA A 172 -17.46 0.67 -7.01
N ALA A 173 -16.81 0.30 -8.11
CA ALA A 173 -16.15 1.24 -9.02
C ALA A 173 -17.12 2.27 -9.61
N ARG A 174 -18.37 1.88 -9.89
CA ARG A 174 -19.41 2.81 -10.35
C ARG A 174 -19.72 3.86 -9.29
N THR A 175 -19.82 3.43 -8.04
CA THR A 175 -20.01 4.32 -6.89
C THR A 175 -18.80 5.25 -6.73
N VAL A 176 -17.58 4.74 -6.85
CA VAL A 176 -16.34 5.55 -6.77
C VAL A 176 -16.30 6.61 -7.87
N ALA A 177 -16.59 6.25 -9.12
CA ALA A 177 -16.63 7.18 -10.24
C ALA A 177 -17.66 8.30 -10.01
N HIS A 178 -18.85 7.94 -9.52
CA HIS A 178 -19.92 8.89 -9.24
C HIS A 178 -19.58 9.88 -8.11
N HIS A 179 -18.83 9.42 -7.09
CA HIS A 179 -18.54 10.20 -5.89
C HIS A 179 -17.20 10.96 -5.92
N GLY A 180 -16.57 11.16 -7.09
CA GLY A 180 -15.31 11.89 -7.22
C GLY A 180 -15.31 13.26 -6.52
N GLY A 181 -16.41 14.00 -6.60
CA GLY A 181 -16.55 15.31 -5.94
C GLY A 181 -16.62 15.22 -4.42
N LEU A 182 -17.22 14.15 -3.88
CA LEU A 182 -17.29 13.95 -2.43
C LEU A 182 -15.90 13.66 -1.85
N TYR A 183 -15.11 12.79 -2.50
CA TYR A 183 -13.74 12.50 -2.08
C TYR A 183 -12.86 13.76 -2.10
N HIS A 184 -13.03 14.59 -3.13
CA HIS A 184 -12.35 15.89 -3.23
C HIS A 184 -12.73 16.82 -2.07
N THR A 185 -14.03 17.06 -1.83
CA THR A 185 -14.49 17.90 -0.72
C THR A 185 -13.98 17.38 0.63
N ASN A 186 -14.05 16.07 0.88
CA ASN A 186 -13.56 15.48 2.11
C ASN A 186 -12.05 15.72 2.28
N ALA A 187 -11.27 15.60 1.20
CA ALA A 187 -9.83 15.83 1.23
C ALA A 187 -9.51 17.30 1.50
N GLU A 188 -10.21 18.24 0.84
CA GLU A 188 -10.02 19.68 1.08
C GLU A 188 -10.34 20.07 2.52
N VAL A 189 -11.45 19.58 3.07
CA VAL A 189 -11.84 19.85 4.47
C VAL A 189 -10.81 19.28 5.44
N LYS A 190 -10.36 18.04 5.25
CA LYS A 190 -9.35 17.42 6.15
C LYS A 190 -7.99 18.10 6.06
N LEU A 191 -7.64 18.68 4.92
CA LEU A 191 -6.37 19.37 4.70
C LEU A 191 -6.48 20.89 4.89
N GLN A 192 -7.61 21.41 5.34
CA GLN A 192 -7.79 22.84 5.55
C GLN A 192 -6.78 23.35 6.60
N GLY A 193 -5.94 24.31 6.20
CA GLY A 193 -4.89 24.86 7.05
C GLY A 193 -3.66 23.96 7.21
N PHE A 194 -3.57 22.84 6.48
CA PHE A 194 -2.39 21.97 6.51
C PHE A 194 -1.15 22.70 5.97
N GLN A 195 -0.14 22.84 6.82
CA GLN A 195 1.17 23.39 6.44
C GLN A 195 2.12 22.24 6.10
N ALA A 196 2.22 21.94 4.81
CA ALA A 196 3.09 20.88 4.33
C ALA A 196 4.57 21.27 4.48
N ARG A 197 5.40 20.30 4.88
CA ARG A 197 6.86 20.45 4.86
C ARG A 197 7.37 20.00 3.47
N PRO A 198 8.04 20.86 2.68
CA PRO A 198 8.45 20.53 1.32
C PRO A 198 9.28 19.25 1.24
N GLU A 199 10.19 19.04 2.18
CA GLU A 199 11.08 17.88 2.21
C GLU A 199 10.29 16.58 2.46
N LEU A 200 9.24 16.63 3.29
CA LEU A 200 8.37 15.47 3.50
C LEU A 200 7.50 15.18 2.28
N LEU A 201 7.00 16.20 1.58
CA LEU A 201 6.26 16.00 0.34
C LEU A 201 7.14 15.33 -0.72
N GLU A 202 8.40 15.75 -0.82
CA GLU A 202 9.35 15.15 -1.76
C GLU A 202 9.60 13.67 -1.45
N VAL A 203 9.80 13.30 -0.18
CA VAL A 203 9.96 11.90 0.25
C VAL A 203 8.75 11.03 -0.13
N PHE A 204 7.54 11.59 -0.11
CA PHE A 204 6.31 10.89 -0.51
C PHE A 204 5.97 11.01 -2.01
N SER A 205 6.84 11.64 -2.81
CA SER A 205 6.71 11.65 -4.26
C SER A 205 7.25 10.34 -4.86
N THR A 206 6.54 9.80 -5.85
CA THR A 206 6.93 8.54 -6.49
C THR A 206 8.25 8.69 -7.24
N GLU A 207 8.48 9.83 -7.88
CA GLU A 207 9.74 10.10 -8.61
C GLU A 207 10.96 10.07 -7.68
N PHE A 208 10.87 10.71 -6.51
CA PHE A 208 11.94 10.68 -5.52
C PHE A 208 12.19 9.25 -5.04
N GLN A 209 11.14 8.52 -4.66
CA GLN A 209 11.25 7.13 -4.20
C GLN A 209 11.87 6.24 -5.27
N MET A 210 11.48 6.41 -6.54
CA MET A 210 12.06 5.65 -7.64
C MET A 210 13.56 5.92 -7.79
N ARG A 211 13.98 7.20 -7.73
CA ARG A 211 15.40 7.56 -7.80
C ARG A 211 16.17 7.07 -6.57
N LEU A 212 15.58 7.11 -5.39
CA LEU A 212 16.22 6.66 -4.16
C LEU A 212 16.45 5.14 -4.17
N LEU A 213 15.44 4.36 -4.59
CA LEU A 213 15.51 2.91 -4.61
C LEU A 213 16.41 2.40 -5.73
N TRP A 214 16.21 2.89 -6.97
CA TRP A 214 16.87 2.31 -8.15
C TRP A 214 18.01 3.17 -8.73
N GLY A 215 18.26 4.36 -8.19
CA GLY A 215 19.20 5.31 -8.77
C GLY A 215 18.69 5.94 -10.06
N SER A 216 19.41 6.95 -10.58
CA SER A 216 19.01 7.69 -11.78
C SER A 216 18.88 6.82 -13.04
N GLN A 217 19.76 5.83 -13.21
CA GLN A 217 19.74 4.93 -14.36
C GLN A 217 18.76 3.76 -14.17
N GLY A 218 18.68 3.22 -12.94
CA GLY A 218 17.82 2.08 -12.67
C GLY A 218 16.33 2.45 -12.63
N ALA A 219 15.97 3.69 -12.27
CA ALA A 219 14.59 4.16 -12.24
C ALA A 219 13.88 4.06 -13.60
N SER A 220 14.62 4.18 -14.71
CA SER A 220 14.08 4.03 -16.08
C SER A 220 13.97 2.59 -16.57
N SER A 221 14.39 1.60 -15.77
CA SER A 221 14.23 0.18 -16.10
C SER A 221 12.77 -0.27 -15.99
N SER A 222 12.43 -1.38 -16.65
CA SER A 222 11.08 -1.95 -16.59
C SER A 222 10.67 -2.28 -15.14
N GLN A 223 9.39 -2.08 -14.85
CA GLN A 223 8.81 -2.30 -13.52
C GLN A 223 9.10 -3.71 -12.99
N ALA A 224 8.84 -4.75 -13.81
CA ALA A 224 9.09 -6.14 -13.44
C ALA A 224 10.55 -6.36 -12.99
N ARG A 225 11.53 -5.84 -13.74
CA ARG A 225 12.96 -5.98 -13.40
C ARG A 225 13.32 -5.22 -12.13
N ARG A 226 12.74 -4.03 -11.93
CA ARG A 226 12.95 -3.21 -10.74
C ARG A 226 12.45 -3.91 -9.47
N TYR A 227 11.27 -4.50 -9.53
CA TYR A 227 10.65 -5.19 -8.39
C TYR A 227 11.33 -6.53 -8.10
N GLU A 228 11.62 -7.35 -9.12
CA GLU A 228 12.36 -8.61 -8.94
C GLU A 228 13.73 -8.37 -8.29
N LYS A 229 14.44 -7.32 -8.70
CA LYS A 229 15.72 -6.96 -8.10
C LYS A 229 15.56 -6.55 -6.63
N PHE A 230 14.54 -5.75 -6.31
CA PHE A 230 14.33 -5.30 -4.95
C PHE A 230 13.85 -6.40 -4.03
N ASP A 231 13.04 -7.35 -4.50
CA ASP A 231 12.68 -8.54 -3.74
C ASP A 231 13.93 -9.27 -3.21
N LYS A 232 14.93 -9.48 -4.08
CA LYS A 232 16.23 -10.08 -3.70
C LYS A 232 16.99 -9.22 -2.68
N VAL A 233 16.99 -7.89 -2.84
CA VAL A 233 17.65 -6.96 -1.91
C VAL A 233 16.98 -6.99 -0.53
N LEU A 234 15.65 -6.86 -0.47
CA LEU A 234 14.90 -6.91 0.78
C LEU A 234 15.11 -8.25 1.49
N THR A 235 15.12 -9.36 0.73
CA THR A 235 15.36 -10.70 1.27
C THR A 235 16.75 -10.79 1.90
N ALA A 236 17.79 -10.29 1.23
CA ALA A 236 19.14 -10.26 1.76
C ALA A 236 19.26 -9.39 3.02
N LEU A 237 18.64 -8.20 3.04
CA LEU A 237 18.62 -7.31 4.21
C LEU A 237 17.89 -7.95 5.40
N SER A 238 16.75 -8.57 5.16
CA SER A 238 15.97 -9.28 6.19
C SER A 238 16.77 -10.42 6.83
N HIS A 239 17.42 -11.26 6.02
CA HIS A 239 18.29 -12.32 6.52
C HIS A 239 19.54 -11.80 7.25
N LYS A 240 20.05 -10.62 6.86
CA LYS A 240 21.18 -10.00 7.55
C LYS A 240 20.78 -9.47 8.93
N LEU A 241 19.57 -8.90 9.05
CA LEU A 241 19.06 -8.40 10.33
C LEU A 241 18.70 -9.53 11.29
N GLU A 242 18.01 -10.55 10.81
CA GLU A 242 17.58 -11.70 11.61
C GLU A 242 17.87 -12.99 10.83
N PRO A 243 19.05 -13.61 11.03
CA PRO A 243 19.44 -14.83 10.33
C PRO A 243 18.42 -15.96 10.54
N ALA A 244 18.16 -16.75 9.50
CA ALA A 244 17.34 -17.95 9.67
C ALA A 244 18.09 -18.93 10.60
N VAL A 245 17.40 -19.44 11.62
CA VAL A 245 17.94 -20.46 12.51
C VAL A 245 18.36 -21.68 11.67
N ARG A 246 19.63 -22.09 11.77
CA ARG A 246 20.09 -23.31 11.10
C ARG A 246 19.44 -24.49 11.81
N SER A 247 18.73 -25.32 11.05
CA SER A 247 18.10 -26.56 11.50
C SER A 247 19.05 -27.64 12.04
N SER A 248 20.34 -27.33 12.23
CA SER A 248 21.36 -28.22 12.79
C SER A 248 21.55 -28.09 14.31
N GLU A 249 20.74 -27.28 14.99
CA GLU A 249 20.81 -27.05 16.45
C GLU A 249 19.49 -27.40 17.18
N LEU A 250 18.61 -28.20 16.54
CA LEU A 250 17.40 -28.78 17.13
C LEU A 250 17.51 -30.30 17.24
#